data_AF-A0A945CR63-F1
#
_entry.id   AF-A0A945CR63-F1
#
_cell.length_a   1.000
_cell.length_b   1.000
_cell.length_c   1.000
_cell.angle_alpha   90.00
_cell.angle_beta   90.00
_cell.angle_gamma   90.00
#
_symmetry.space_group_name_H-M   'P 1'
#
loop_
_entity.id
_entity.type
_entity.pdbx_description
1 polymer ?
#
loop_
_entity_poly.entity_id
_entity_poly.type
_entity_poly.pdbx_seq_one_letter_code
_entity_poly.pdbx_strand_id
1 'polypeptide(L)'
;MLRLRQNGPNISIENDHITAEIHTKGYVSGVAGGTFVDKKTGANDHSFGLDIVDFLLEPGPDDGPDGEEKYDTGSLVHGDIPKRYVELPQICTQAKKIDFETIRGDDFIAVRQWYRYQTATRDRRPGSLWEQILVFPEDTRHFYSMDRITSVNSVDGLTLRIDLPGHLKHQSGDSFSRIYLSYHGYIPADEFRQDFPPDGKFLYQRGRQSLPERIIRARQHRVDGHTDPWLAGMTLDPGIVSEAWCHQRGYVCFIQEIGQLPIQSGQSFSAAHIIGYFNSIEEMETVYDRHKGCSAVELTDNSWKLT
;
A
#
# COMPACT_ATOMS: atom_id res chain seq x y z
N MET A 1 20.31 -15.82 5.95
CA MET A 1 20.84 -15.06 7.11
C MET A 1 20.12 -13.72 7.23
N LEU A 2 19.28 -13.58 8.25
CA LEU A 2 18.63 -12.31 8.59
C LEU A 2 19.56 -11.28 9.25
N ARG A 3 19.54 -10.05 8.74
CA ARG A 3 20.29 -8.91 9.26
C ARG A 3 19.36 -7.70 9.44
N LEU A 4 19.45 -7.10 10.62
CA LEU A 4 18.81 -5.84 10.98
C LEU A 4 19.92 -4.84 11.32
N ARG A 5 19.87 -3.65 10.73
CA ARG A 5 20.72 -2.52 11.10
C ARG A 5 19.85 -1.28 11.25
N GLN A 6 20.02 -0.56 12.35
CA GLN A 6 19.35 0.71 12.58
C GLN A 6 20.39 1.83 12.64
N ASN A 7 20.24 2.84 11.76
CA ASN A 7 21.06 4.03 11.75
C ASN A 7 20.17 5.27 11.84
N GLY A 8 19.99 5.77 13.06
CA GLY A 8 19.09 6.89 13.32
C GLY A 8 17.65 6.57 12.87
N PRO A 9 17.06 7.35 11.93
CA PRO A 9 15.70 7.11 11.45
C PRO A 9 15.57 6.02 10.38
N ASN A 10 16.68 5.40 9.96
CA ASN A 10 16.68 4.43 8.86
C ASN A 10 16.91 3.02 9.41
N ILE A 11 16.07 2.08 8.98
CA ILE A 11 16.11 0.67 9.39
C ILE A 11 16.38 -0.15 8.12
N SER A 12 17.56 -0.75 8.02
CA SER A 12 17.93 -1.64 6.92
C SER A 12 17.68 -3.09 7.32
N ILE A 13 16.97 -3.82 6.47
CA ILE A 13 16.66 -5.23 6.62
C ILE A 13 17.20 -5.99 5.41
N GLU A 14 17.82 -7.13 5.67
CA GLU A 14 18.39 -7.99 4.65
C GLU A 14 18.14 -9.45 5.03
N ASN A 15 17.64 -10.23 4.08
CA ASN A 15 17.63 -11.70 4.14
C ASN A 15 18.45 -12.24 2.95
N ASP A 16 18.41 -13.55 2.66
CA ASP A 16 19.21 -14.10 1.56
C ASP A 16 18.69 -13.71 0.15
N HIS A 17 17.45 -13.25 0.07
CA HIS A 17 16.73 -12.98 -1.17
C HIS A 17 16.50 -11.50 -1.46
N ILE A 18 16.37 -10.66 -0.44
CA ILE A 18 16.04 -9.24 -0.58
C ILE A 18 16.88 -8.33 0.32
N THR A 19 16.92 -7.05 -0.05
CA THR A 19 17.21 -5.93 0.86
C THR A 19 16.02 -4.99 0.90
N ALA A 20 15.83 -4.29 2.02
CA ALA A 20 14.81 -3.26 2.18
C ALA A 20 15.29 -2.20 3.17
N GLU A 21 14.84 -0.96 3.02
CA GLU A 21 14.95 0.06 4.06
C GLU A 21 13.59 0.63 4.45
N ILE A 22 13.41 0.93 5.73
CA ILE A 22 12.26 1.67 6.25
C ILE A 22 12.78 3.00 6.78
N HIS A 23 12.19 4.11 6.32
CA HIS A 23 12.55 5.46 6.75
C HIS A 23 11.46 6.00 7.66
N THR A 24 11.83 6.38 8.88
CA THR A 24 10.89 6.84 9.92
C THR A 24 10.86 8.37 10.06
N LYS A 25 11.57 9.07 9.17
CA LYS A 25 11.57 10.52 9.00
C LYS A 25 11.57 10.90 7.51
N GLY A 26 11.03 12.08 7.20
CA GLY A 26 10.95 12.57 5.82
C GLY A 26 9.74 12.01 5.10
N TYR A 27 9.97 11.23 4.04
CA TYR A 27 8.93 10.42 3.39
C TYR A 27 8.80 9.09 4.13
N VAL A 28 7.65 8.85 4.75
CA VAL A 28 7.47 7.82 5.78
C VAL A 28 6.36 6.83 5.42
N SER A 29 6.21 5.78 6.25
CA SER A 29 5.41 4.56 6.05
C SER A 29 6.01 3.60 5.03
N GLY A 30 5.68 2.32 5.15
CA GLY A 30 6.11 1.27 4.23
C GLY A 30 7.63 1.09 4.08
N VAL A 31 8.02 0.48 2.96
CA VAL A 31 9.43 0.35 2.53
C VAL A 31 9.80 1.55 1.66
N ALA A 32 10.96 2.15 1.93
CA ALA A 32 11.46 3.31 1.22
C ALA A 32 11.72 3.02 -0.27
N GLY A 33 11.31 3.94 -1.14
CA GLY A 33 11.38 3.75 -2.59
C GLY A 33 12.81 3.55 -3.10
N GLY A 34 12.99 2.58 -4.00
CA GLY A 34 14.27 2.20 -4.59
C GLY A 34 15.17 1.37 -3.67
N THR A 35 14.71 0.99 -2.47
CA THR A 35 15.50 0.22 -1.49
C THR A 35 15.11 -1.25 -1.42
N PHE A 36 13.95 -1.62 -1.97
CA PHE A 36 13.52 -3.01 -2.05
C PHE A 36 14.14 -3.67 -3.27
N VAL A 37 15.14 -4.53 -3.05
CA VAL A 37 15.94 -5.15 -4.11
C VAL A 37 15.79 -6.66 -4.05
N ASP A 38 15.48 -7.29 -5.18
CA ASP A 38 15.55 -8.73 -5.38
C ASP A 38 16.97 -9.16 -5.72
N LYS A 39 17.65 -9.85 -4.80
CA LYS A 39 19.03 -10.31 -5.00
C LYS A 39 19.15 -11.36 -6.10
N LYS A 40 18.08 -12.09 -6.40
CA LYS A 40 18.09 -13.11 -7.46
C LYS A 40 18.23 -12.50 -8.85
N THR A 41 17.52 -11.40 -9.12
CA THR A 41 17.47 -10.76 -10.44
C THR A 41 18.21 -9.43 -10.51
N GLY A 42 18.56 -8.85 -9.36
CA GLY A 42 19.10 -7.49 -9.28
C GLY A 42 18.05 -6.39 -9.45
N ALA A 43 16.77 -6.73 -9.62
CA ALA A 43 15.69 -5.76 -9.75
C ALA A 43 15.53 -4.95 -8.46
N ASN A 44 15.34 -3.64 -8.58
CA ASN A 44 14.83 -2.80 -7.50
C ASN A 44 13.39 -2.37 -7.81
N ASP A 45 12.67 -1.85 -6.82
CA ASP A 45 11.22 -1.63 -6.91
C ASP A 45 10.77 -0.52 -7.87
N HIS A 46 11.69 0.33 -8.35
CA HIS A 46 11.43 1.50 -9.21
C HIS A 46 10.21 2.34 -8.74
N SER A 47 10.02 2.49 -7.43
CA SER A 47 8.85 3.15 -6.86
C SER A 47 9.20 4.36 -6.00
N PHE A 48 8.16 5.07 -5.55
CA PHE A 48 8.29 6.08 -4.49
C PHE A 48 8.32 5.47 -3.08
N GLY A 49 7.96 4.20 -2.96
CA GLY A 49 7.88 3.43 -1.74
C GLY A 49 6.91 2.28 -1.93
N LEU A 50 6.97 1.28 -1.05
CA LEU A 50 6.05 0.15 -1.08
C LEU A 50 5.17 0.13 0.17
N ASP A 51 3.87 -0.03 -0.04
CA ASP A 51 2.83 0.01 1.00
C ASP A 51 2.82 1.33 1.80
N ILE A 52 2.61 2.42 1.05
CA ILE A 52 2.70 3.79 1.56
C ILE A 52 1.32 4.32 1.91
N VAL A 53 1.20 4.97 3.08
CA VAL A 53 -0.08 5.41 3.64
C VAL A 53 -0.30 6.90 3.45
N ASP A 54 -1.50 7.23 3.00
CA ASP A 54 -1.93 8.59 2.69
C ASP A 54 -2.83 9.17 3.79
N PHE A 55 -4.16 9.07 3.66
CA PHE A 55 -5.14 9.78 4.49
C PHE A 55 -6.31 8.87 4.90
N LEU A 56 -7.10 9.37 5.86
CA LEU A 56 -8.44 8.87 6.14
C LEU A 56 -9.50 9.65 5.36
N LEU A 57 -10.40 8.91 4.73
CA LEU A 57 -11.43 9.44 3.84
C LEU A 57 -12.80 8.86 4.19
N GLU A 58 -13.85 9.53 3.71
CA GLU A 58 -15.21 9.00 3.64
C GLU A 58 -15.85 9.34 2.28
N PRO A 59 -16.84 8.55 1.80
CA PRO A 59 -17.51 8.82 0.53
C PRO A 59 -18.41 10.06 0.61
N GLY A 60 -18.51 10.78 -0.50
CA GLY A 60 -19.47 11.88 -0.68
C GLY A 60 -18.82 13.17 -1.17
N PRO A 61 -19.60 14.11 -1.73
CA PRO A 61 -19.08 15.38 -2.23
C PRO A 61 -18.62 16.26 -1.08
N ASP A 62 -17.45 16.89 -1.23
CA ASP A 62 -16.95 17.86 -0.27
C ASP A 62 -17.43 19.28 -0.61
N ASP A 63 -18.49 19.74 0.08
CA ASP A 63 -18.97 21.13 0.02
C ASP A 63 -18.15 22.06 0.93
N GLY A 64 -16.93 21.64 1.26
CA GLY A 64 -15.81 22.37 1.87
C GLY A 64 -15.65 23.82 1.43
N PRO A 65 -15.27 24.76 2.33
CA PRO A 65 -14.59 25.95 1.82
C PRO A 65 -13.32 25.52 1.08
N ASP A 66 -12.93 26.26 0.04
CA ASP A 66 -11.69 25.95 -0.69
C ASP A 66 -10.48 26.06 0.24
N GLY A 67 -9.55 25.11 0.14
CA GLY A 67 -8.35 25.05 0.99
C GLY A 67 -7.76 23.64 1.07
N GLU A 68 -6.71 23.47 1.87
CA GLU A 68 -5.99 22.19 2.04
C GLU A 68 -6.86 21.06 2.63
N GLU A 69 -7.93 21.42 3.36
CA GLU A 69 -8.85 20.46 3.97
C GLU A 69 -9.99 20.03 3.03
N LYS A 70 -10.07 20.59 1.83
CA LYS A 70 -11.09 20.25 0.84
C LYS A 70 -10.57 19.19 -0.12
N TYR A 71 -11.33 18.11 -0.26
CA TYR A 71 -11.06 17.11 -1.28
C TYR A 71 -11.49 17.62 -2.66
N ASP A 72 -10.53 17.92 -3.53
CA ASP A 72 -10.78 18.36 -4.90
C ASP A 72 -11.21 17.18 -5.80
N THR A 73 -12.11 17.43 -6.77
CA THR A 73 -12.60 16.43 -7.74
C THR A 73 -12.51 16.98 -9.16
N GLY A 74 -12.43 16.12 -10.16
CA GLY A 74 -12.31 16.51 -11.58
C GLY A 74 -10.89 16.80 -12.03
N SER A 75 -9.89 16.42 -11.24
CA SER A 75 -8.47 16.56 -11.57
C SER A 75 -7.83 15.21 -11.95
N LEU A 76 -6.65 15.25 -12.56
CA LEU A 76 -5.86 14.03 -12.79
C LEU A 76 -5.42 13.33 -11.50
N VAL A 77 -5.55 14.00 -10.35
CA VAL A 77 -5.15 13.46 -9.04
C VAL A 77 -6.26 12.61 -8.44
N HIS A 78 -7.48 13.12 -8.46
CA HIS A 78 -8.61 12.55 -7.72
C HIS A 78 -9.73 12.01 -8.63
N GLY A 79 -9.74 12.38 -9.91
CA GLY A 79 -10.81 12.01 -10.85
C GLY A 79 -12.16 12.58 -10.43
N ASP A 80 -13.23 12.09 -11.05
CA ASP A 80 -14.60 12.42 -10.66
C ASP A 80 -15.14 11.45 -9.60
N ILE A 81 -14.34 11.23 -8.54
CA ILE A 81 -14.66 10.34 -7.42
C ILE A 81 -14.90 11.19 -6.15
N PRO A 82 -16.16 11.45 -5.76
CA PRO A 82 -16.47 12.29 -4.61
C PRO A 82 -16.05 11.63 -3.29
N LYS A 83 -15.15 12.28 -2.57
CA LYS A 83 -14.70 11.92 -1.22
C LYS A 83 -14.61 13.17 -0.35
N ARG A 84 -14.41 12.95 0.94
CA ARG A 84 -14.03 13.97 1.93
C ARG A 84 -12.90 13.44 2.77
N TYR A 85 -11.96 14.31 3.16
CA TYR A 85 -11.03 13.98 4.22
C TYR A 85 -11.80 13.79 5.53
N VAL A 86 -11.36 12.84 6.36
CA VAL A 86 -11.85 12.66 7.73
C VAL A 86 -10.81 13.20 8.71
N GLU A 87 -9.57 12.74 8.55
CA GLU A 87 -8.43 13.12 9.38
C GLU A 87 -7.18 13.28 8.52
N LEU A 88 -6.33 14.20 8.98
CA LEU A 88 -5.12 14.69 8.32
C LEU A 88 -3.96 14.68 9.33
N PRO A 89 -2.70 14.74 8.87
CA PRO A 89 -2.23 15.02 7.51
C PRO A 89 -2.12 13.77 6.61
N GLN A 90 -1.63 13.94 5.38
CA GLN A 90 -1.07 12.83 4.58
C GLN A 90 0.11 12.22 5.33
N ILE A 91 0.05 10.95 5.72
CA ILE A 91 1.12 10.36 6.53
C ILE A 91 2.44 10.40 5.77
N CYS A 92 2.48 9.92 4.53
CA CYS A 92 3.73 9.72 3.81
C CYS A 92 4.54 11.00 3.58
N THR A 93 3.91 12.16 3.32
CA THR A 93 4.62 13.42 2.99
C THR A 93 4.61 14.45 4.11
N GLN A 94 3.60 14.45 4.98
CA GLN A 94 3.34 15.56 5.89
C GLN A 94 3.48 15.18 7.37
N ALA A 95 3.40 13.88 7.73
CA ALA A 95 3.69 13.46 9.11
C ALA A 95 5.15 13.76 9.50
N LYS A 96 6.08 13.70 8.53
CA LYS A 96 7.53 13.97 8.64
C LYS A 96 8.31 13.08 9.60
N LYS A 97 7.67 12.47 10.59
CA LYS A 97 8.22 11.50 11.53
C LYS A 97 7.09 10.61 12.06
N ILE A 98 7.37 9.32 12.15
CA ILE A 98 6.51 8.33 12.80
C ILE A 98 7.26 7.64 13.94
N ASP A 99 6.51 7.14 14.91
CA ASP A 99 7.07 6.31 15.97
C ASP A 99 7.11 4.85 15.51
N PHE A 100 8.07 4.10 16.03
CA PHE A 100 8.32 2.73 15.60
C PHE A 100 9.05 1.91 16.66
N GLU A 101 9.04 0.61 16.46
CA GLU A 101 9.92 -0.35 17.10
C GLU A 101 10.33 -1.45 16.11
N THR A 102 11.40 -2.17 16.43
CA THR A 102 11.86 -3.33 15.66
C THR A 102 11.83 -4.57 16.53
N ILE A 103 11.42 -5.70 15.95
CA ILE A 103 11.36 -7.00 16.59
C ILE A 103 12.18 -7.97 15.75
N ARG A 104 12.99 -8.79 16.41
CA ARG A 104 13.82 -9.81 15.76
C ARG A 104 13.48 -11.16 16.38
N GLY A 105 12.76 -11.98 15.61
CA GLY A 105 12.56 -13.39 15.94
C GLY A 105 13.69 -14.25 15.38
N ASP A 106 13.52 -15.57 15.50
CA ASP A 106 14.49 -16.56 15.02
C ASP A 106 14.55 -16.60 13.48
N ASP A 107 13.39 -16.50 12.83
CA ASP A 107 13.20 -16.67 11.38
C ASP A 107 12.54 -15.45 10.71
N PHE A 108 12.43 -14.33 11.42
CA PHE A 108 11.89 -13.07 10.86
C PHE A 108 12.47 -11.81 11.52
N ILE A 109 12.35 -10.69 10.80
CA ILE A 109 12.48 -9.35 11.35
C ILE A 109 11.16 -8.63 11.12
N ALA A 110 10.67 -7.89 12.11
CA ALA A 110 9.49 -7.05 11.97
C ALA A 110 9.76 -5.59 12.35
N VAL A 111 9.03 -4.68 11.72
CA VAL A 111 8.97 -3.27 12.07
C VAL A 111 7.51 -2.93 12.35
N ARG A 112 7.21 -2.50 13.58
CA ARG A 112 5.91 -1.93 13.91
C ARG A 112 6.05 -0.42 13.95
N GLN A 113 5.16 0.29 13.28
CA GLN A 113 5.15 1.75 13.24
C GLN A 113 3.73 2.29 13.39
N TRP A 114 3.61 3.49 13.94
CA TRP A 114 2.31 4.08 14.22
C TRP A 114 2.34 5.60 14.16
N TYR A 115 1.14 6.16 13.93
CA TYR A 115 0.92 7.58 13.90
C TYR A 115 -0.48 7.91 14.41
N ARG A 116 -0.59 8.98 15.19
CA ARG A 116 -1.87 9.52 15.62
C ARG A 116 -2.18 10.77 14.81
N TYR A 117 -3.28 10.74 14.06
CA TYR A 117 -3.73 11.88 13.27
C TYR A 117 -3.92 13.11 14.17
N GLN A 118 -3.51 14.27 13.65
CA GLN A 118 -3.33 15.49 14.44
C GLN A 118 -4.38 16.56 14.13
N THR A 119 -4.96 16.50 12.93
CA THR A 119 -6.04 17.38 12.50
C THR A 119 -7.18 16.54 11.92
N ALA A 120 -8.37 17.12 11.91
CA ALA A 120 -9.56 16.49 11.40
C ALA A 120 -10.39 17.54 10.68
N THR A 121 -11.15 17.10 9.70
CA THR A 121 -12.07 17.98 8.97
C THR A 121 -13.40 18.07 9.70
N ARG A 122 -14.29 18.90 9.17
CA ARG A 122 -15.66 19.21 9.65
C ARG A 122 -16.30 18.13 10.51
N ASP A 123 -16.73 18.51 11.71
CA ASP A 123 -17.48 17.66 12.66
C ASP A 123 -16.77 16.35 13.05
N ARG A 124 -15.50 16.18 12.67
CA ARG A 124 -14.63 15.09 13.11
C ARG A 124 -13.67 15.59 14.19
N ARG A 125 -13.12 14.65 14.94
CA ARG A 125 -12.11 14.89 15.97
C ARG A 125 -10.80 14.26 15.55
N PRO A 126 -9.65 14.93 15.72
CA PRO A 126 -8.38 14.28 15.49
C PRO A 126 -8.11 13.24 16.58
N GLY A 127 -7.29 12.26 16.25
CA GLY A 127 -6.73 11.34 17.23
C GLY A 127 -6.87 9.87 16.87
N SER A 128 -7.40 9.53 15.70
CA SER A 128 -7.39 8.16 15.20
C SER A 128 -5.95 7.65 15.14
N LEU A 129 -5.78 6.37 15.45
CA LEU A 129 -4.49 5.69 15.44
C LEU A 129 -4.37 4.87 14.17
N TRP A 130 -3.34 5.14 13.38
CA TRP A 130 -2.85 4.23 12.35
C TRP A 130 -1.68 3.43 12.88
N GLU A 131 -1.69 2.13 12.60
CA GLU A 131 -0.60 1.19 12.89
C GLU A 131 -0.28 0.39 11.64
N GLN A 132 1.01 0.23 11.34
CA GLN A 132 1.50 -0.67 10.30
C GLN A 132 2.53 -1.64 10.86
N ILE A 133 2.41 -2.92 10.48
CA ILE A 133 3.36 -3.98 10.83
C ILE A 133 3.95 -4.53 9.54
N LEU A 134 5.26 -4.43 9.37
CA LEU A 134 6.02 -5.00 8.26
C LEU A 134 6.79 -6.22 8.77
N VAL A 135 6.60 -7.39 8.19
CA VAL A 135 7.30 -8.63 8.57
C VAL A 135 8.09 -9.18 7.39
N PHE A 136 9.38 -9.39 7.62
CA PHE A 136 10.37 -9.91 6.67
C PHE A 136 10.86 -11.29 7.13
N PRO A 137 10.28 -12.39 6.60
CA PRO A 137 10.77 -13.74 6.85
C PRO A 137 12.18 -13.98 6.28
N GLU A 138 12.89 -14.98 6.82
CA GLU A 138 14.25 -15.30 6.36
C GLU A 138 14.32 -15.78 4.90
N ASP A 139 13.35 -16.58 4.47
CA ASP A 139 13.45 -17.36 3.23
C ASP A 139 12.40 -16.99 2.18
N THR A 140 12.12 -15.69 2.03
CA THR A 140 11.13 -15.18 1.06
C THR A 140 11.66 -14.00 0.25
N ARG A 141 11.12 -13.86 -0.97
CA ARG A 141 11.31 -12.69 -1.87
C ARG A 141 10.23 -11.62 -1.69
N HIS A 142 9.43 -11.77 -0.65
CA HIS A 142 8.32 -10.91 -0.28
C HIS A 142 8.28 -10.69 1.22
N PHE A 143 7.66 -9.60 1.63
CA PHE A 143 7.33 -9.30 3.01
C PHE A 143 5.81 -9.26 3.18
N TYR A 144 5.40 -9.37 4.43
CA TYR A 144 4.00 -9.26 4.84
C TYR A 144 3.79 -7.90 5.47
N SER A 145 2.63 -7.30 5.23
CA SER A 145 2.25 -6.05 5.86
C SER A 145 0.84 -6.13 6.45
N MET A 146 0.55 -5.29 7.42
CA MET A 146 -0.80 -5.03 7.89
C MET A 146 -0.94 -3.56 8.17
N ASP A 147 -2.00 -2.95 7.69
CA ASP A 147 -2.46 -1.62 8.08
C ASP A 147 -3.72 -1.74 8.95
N ARG A 148 -3.73 -1.03 10.08
CA ARG A 148 -4.84 -0.98 11.02
C ARG A 148 -5.19 0.45 11.37
N ILE A 149 -6.48 0.77 11.36
CA ILE A 149 -7.01 2.04 11.84
C ILE A 149 -7.88 1.79 13.06
N THR A 150 -7.63 2.52 14.14
CA THR A 150 -8.54 2.65 15.28
C THR A 150 -9.10 4.06 15.31
N SER A 151 -10.40 4.20 15.04
CA SER A 151 -11.04 5.50 14.81
C SER A 151 -11.49 6.15 16.11
N VAL A 152 -11.27 7.46 16.27
CA VAL A 152 -11.93 8.26 17.35
C VAL A 152 -13.30 8.79 16.94
N ASN A 153 -13.67 8.64 15.67
CA ASN A 153 -14.92 9.10 15.08
C ASN A 153 -15.84 7.94 14.75
N SER A 154 -17.16 8.17 14.85
CA SER A 154 -18.14 7.31 14.19
C SER A 154 -18.35 7.83 12.76
N VAL A 155 -18.18 6.96 11.78
CA VAL A 155 -18.19 7.30 10.34
C VAL A 155 -18.86 6.15 9.58
N ASP A 156 -19.81 6.47 8.70
CA ASP A 156 -20.60 5.45 7.99
C ASP A 156 -19.80 4.66 6.94
N GLY A 157 -18.68 5.21 6.48
CA GLY A 157 -17.80 4.58 5.51
C GLY A 157 -16.38 5.08 5.62
N LEU A 158 -15.72 4.81 6.76
CA LEU A 158 -14.32 5.21 6.95
C LEU A 158 -13.40 4.38 6.05
N THR A 159 -12.50 5.04 5.34
CA THR A 159 -11.55 4.45 4.41
C THR A 159 -10.13 4.89 4.72
N LEU A 160 -9.18 3.97 4.58
CA LEU A 160 -7.75 4.29 4.52
C LEU A 160 -7.27 4.21 3.07
N ARG A 161 -6.60 5.28 2.59
CA ARG A 161 -5.96 5.30 1.27
C ARG A 161 -4.48 4.88 1.39
N ILE A 162 -4.07 3.98 0.50
CA ILE A 162 -2.74 3.37 0.45
C ILE A 162 -2.23 3.24 -0.99
N ASP A 163 -0.94 3.45 -1.19
CA ASP A 163 -0.24 3.15 -2.43
C ASP A 163 0.26 1.70 -2.42
N LEU A 164 -0.43 0.81 -3.14
CA LEU A 164 -0.17 -0.64 -3.07
C LEU A 164 -0.10 -1.31 -4.46
N PRO A 165 1.00 -2.00 -4.85
CA PRO A 165 2.24 -2.16 -4.07
C PRO A 165 2.98 -0.86 -3.85
N GLY A 166 2.85 0.12 -4.75
CA GLY A 166 3.50 1.42 -4.68
C GLY A 166 3.52 2.08 -6.05
N HIS A 167 3.56 3.41 -6.11
CA HIS A 167 3.59 4.16 -7.38
C HIS A 167 4.86 3.85 -8.20
N LEU A 168 4.70 3.52 -9.49
CA LEU A 168 5.80 3.10 -10.37
C LEU A 168 6.35 4.28 -11.18
N LYS A 169 7.65 4.54 -11.03
CA LYS A 169 8.42 5.50 -11.83
C LYS A 169 8.74 4.90 -13.20
N HIS A 170 8.53 5.69 -14.24
CA HIS A 170 8.87 5.33 -15.61
C HIS A 170 9.02 6.60 -16.47
N GLN A 171 9.69 6.47 -17.60
CA GLN A 171 9.71 7.41 -18.71
C GLN A 171 9.15 6.69 -19.94
N SER A 172 7.87 6.94 -20.26
CA SER A 172 7.20 6.33 -21.41
C SER A 172 7.20 4.79 -21.43
N GLY A 173 7.31 4.15 -20.26
CA GLY A 173 7.23 2.69 -20.10
C GLY A 173 8.56 1.96 -20.25
N ASP A 174 9.68 2.67 -20.07
CA ASP A 174 11.05 2.15 -20.08
C ASP A 174 11.35 1.14 -18.96
N SER A 175 10.71 1.26 -17.79
CA SER A 175 11.02 0.47 -16.60
C SER A 175 10.18 -0.80 -16.42
N PHE A 176 9.13 -0.98 -17.23
CA PHE A 176 8.21 -2.11 -17.13
C PHE A 176 7.63 -2.52 -18.48
N SER A 177 7.21 -3.77 -18.63
CA SER A 177 6.62 -4.28 -19.88
C SER A 177 5.08 -4.28 -19.84
N ARG A 178 4.50 -4.62 -18.69
CA ARG A 178 3.05 -4.68 -18.48
C ARG A 178 2.68 -4.64 -17.01
N ILE A 179 1.41 -4.36 -16.75
CA ILE A 179 0.75 -4.43 -15.45
C ILE A 179 -0.25 -5.57 -15.49
N TYR A 180 -0.47 -6.20 -14.34
CA TYR A 180 -1.52 -7.18 -14.12
C TYR A 180 -2.36 -6.73 -12.92
N LEU A 181 -3.67 -6.65 -13.11
CA LEU A 181 -4.63 -6.40 -12.04
C LEU A 181 -5.60 -7.59 -12.04
N SER A 182 -5.73 -8.34 -10.97
CA SER A 182 -6.58 -9.55 -10.93
C SER A 182 -8.06 -9.27 -11.26
N TYR A 183 -8.52 -8.04 -11.05
CA TYR A 183 -9.88 -7.58 -11.36
C TYR A 183 -10.05 -7.02 -12.79
N HIS A 184 -9.01 -7.04 -13.62
CA HIS A 184 -9.04 -6.51 -14.99
C HIS A 184 -8.29 -7.39 -16.01
N GLY A 185 -7.10 -7.89 -15.65
CA GLY A 185 -6.21 -8.67 -16.51
C GLY A 185 -4.90 -7.95 -16.80
N TYR A 186 -4.26 -8.33 -17.92
CA TYR A 186 -3.00 -7.74 -18.37
C TYR A 186 -3.22 -6.41 -19.09
N ILE A 187 -2.35 -5.43 -18.80
CA ILE A 187 -2.38 -4.09 -19.38
C ILE A 187 -0.98 -3.77 -19.90
N PRO A 188 -0.78 -3.49 -21.21
CA PRO A 188 0.54 -3.18 -21.75
C PRO A 188 1.01 -1.79 -21.27
N ALA A 189 2.33 -1.60 -21.17
CA ALA A 189 2.92 -0.32 -20.76
C ALA A 189 2.48 0.87 -21.63
N ASP A 190 2.12 0.61 -22.89
CA ASP A 190 1.66 1.62 -23.85
C ASP A 190 0.40 2.35 -23.42
N GLU A 191 -0.45 1.72 -22.59
CA GLU A 191 -1.67 2.34 -22.04
C GLU A 191 -1.36 3.53 -21.10
N PHE A 192 -0.13 3.61 -20.60
CA PHE A 192 0.34 4.59 -19.62
C PHE A 192 1.24 5.66 -20.25
N ARG A 193 1.24 5.82 -21.58
CA ARG A 193 2.01 6.89 -22.26
C ARG A 193 1.39 8.28 -22.12
N GLN A 194 0.09 8.35 -21.89
CA GLN A 194 -0.66 9.58 -21.73
C GLN A 194 -1.36 9.58 -20.38
N ASP A 195 -1.40 10.74 -19.73
CA ASP A 195 -2.09 10.90 -18.46
C ASP A 195 -3.59 10.66 -18.60
N PHE A 196 -4.18 10.01 -17.60
CA PHE A 196 -5.62 9.81 -17.49
C PHE A 196 -6.01 9.73 -16.00
N PRO A 197 -7.22 10.18 -15.62
CA PRO A 197 -7.62 10.26 -14.22
C PRO A 197 -7.92 8.87 -13.62
N PRO A 198 -8.00 8.77 -12.27
CA PRO A 198 -8.36 7.55 -11.54
C PRO A 198 -9.50 6.71 -12.11
N ASP A 199 -10.59 7.37 -12.50
CA ASP A 199 -11.84 6.80 -12.98
C ASP A 199 -11.90 6.65 -14.51
N GLY A 200 -10.80 6.93 -15.22
CA GLY A 200 -10.79 6.92 -16.68
C GLY A 200 -10.69 5.53 -17.32
N LYS A 201 -10.00 4.57 -16.70
CA LYS A 201 -9.74 3.24 -17.31
C LYS A 201 -9.81 2.06 -16.33
N PHE A 202 -8.92 2.02 -15.34
CA PHE A 202 -8.62 0.79 -14.58
C PHE A 202 -9.11 0.85 -13.13
N LEU A 203 -10.33 1.36 -12.93
CA LEU A 203 -10.96 1.52 -11.63
C LEU A 203 -11.78 0.28 -11.25
N TYR A 204 -11.53 -0.22 -10.04
CA TYR A 204 -12.40 -1.13 -9.31
C TYR A 204 -13.13 -0.38 -8.20
N GLN A 205 -14.45 -0.58 -8.08
CA GLN A 205 -15.27 -0.11 -6.98
C GLN A 205 -16.21 -1.21 -6.48
N ARG A 206 -16.11 -1.52 -5.18
CA ARG A 206 -16.98 -2.47 -4.50
C ARG A 206 -18.44 -2.00 -4.60
N GLY A 207 -19.33 -2.93 -4.95
CA GLY A 207 -20.76 -2.65 -5.15
C GLY A 207 -21.13 -2.12 -6.53
N ARG A 208 -20.17 -1.64 -7.34
CA ARG A 208 -20.37 -1.36 -8.78
C ARG A 208 -19.90 -2.51 -9.67
N GLN A 209 -18.85 -3.19 -9.24
CA GLN A 209 -18.33 -4.41 -9.87
C GLN A 209 -18.50 -5.61 -8.93
N SER A 210 -18.50 -6.82 -9.50
CA SER A 210 -18.44 -8.07 -8.73
C SER A 210 -17.20 -8.10 -7.84
N LEU A 211 -17.33 -8.65 -6.64
CA LEU A 211 -16.19 -8.87 -5.75
C LEU A 211 -15.14 -9.76 -6.47
N PRO A 212 -13.89 -9.30 -6.66
CA PRO A 212 -12.85 -10.11 -7.27
C PRO A 212 -12.49 -11.32 -6.40
N GLU A 213 -12.11 -12.43 -7.03
CA GLU A 213 -11.65 -13.61 -6.30
C GLU A 213 -10.35 -13.33 -5.52
N ARG A 214 -9.48 -12.49 -6.08
CA ARG A 214 -8.20 -12.06 -5.52
C ARG A 214 -8.03 -10.57 -5.76
N ILE A 215 -7.27 -9.89 -4.92
CA ILE A 215 -6.75 -8.53 -5.18
C ILE A 215 -5.24 -8.62 -5.32
N ILE A 216 -4.78 -8.82 -6.55
CA ILE A 216 -3.36 -8.86 -6.94
C ILE A 216 -3.12 -7.71 -7.90
N ARG A 217 -2.12 -6.89 -7.59
CA ARG A 217 -1.74 -5.72 -8.38
C ARG A 217 -0.24 -5.79 -8.61
N ALA A 218 0.16 -6.08 -9.84
CA ALA A 218 1.55 -6.39 -10.15
C ALA A 218 2.04 -5.66 -11.40
N ARG A 219 3.35 -5.43 -11.44
CA ARG A 219 4.07 -4.87 -12.58
C ARG A 219 5.25 -5.75 -12.94
N GLN A 220 5.43 -5.99 -14.23
CA GLN A 220 6.54 -6.77 -14.75
C GLN A 220 7.72 -5.84 -15.08
N HIS A 221 8.78 -5.93 -14.28
CA HIS A 221 9.96 -5.07 -14.37
C HIS A 221 10.86 -5.48 -15.54
N ARG A 222 11.32 -4.50 -16.31
CA ARG A 222 12.37 -4.75 -17.31
C ARG A 222 13.73 -4.80 -16.60
N VAL A 223 14.46 -5.91 -16.77
CA VAL A 223 15.79 -6.08 -16.18
C VAL A 223 16.74 -6.65 -17.22
N ASP A 224 17.82 -5.93 -17.50
CA ASP A 224 18.80 -6.33 -18.52
C ASP A 224 19.43 -7.69 -18.21
N GLY A 225 19.41 -8.60 -19.18
CA GLY A 225 20.03 -9.92 -19.06
C GLY A 225 19.28 -10.92 -18.18
N HIS A 226 18.10 -10.57 -17.66
CA HIS A 226 17.28 -11.44 -16.82
C HIS A 226 15.86 -11.59 -17.37
N THR A 227 15.16 -12.66 -16.95
CA THR A 227 13.70 -12.74 -17.17
C THR A 227 13.02 -11.70 -16.28
N ASP A 228 12.26 -10.79 -16.89
CA ASP A 228 11.52 -9.72 -16.21
C ASP A 228 10.72 -10.24 -14.99
N PRO A 229 11.15 -9.97 -13.75
CA PRO A 229 10.43 -10.39 -12.57
C PRO A 229 9.19 -9.53 -12.38
N TRP A 230 8.21 -10.09 -11.68
CA TRP A 230 7.05 -9.32 -11.25
C TRP A 230 7.25 -8.79 -9.85
N LEU A 231 6.93 -7.52 -9.63
CA LEU A 231 6.71 -6.98 -8.28
C LEU A 231 5.20 -6.84 -8.07
N ALA A 232 4.68 -7.44 -7.01
CA ALA A 232 3.26 -7.48 -6.71
C ALA A 232 2.94 -6.93 -5.32
N GLY A 233 1.76 -6.33 -5.19
CA GLY A 233 1.08 -6.06 -3.94
C GLY A 233 -0.25 -6.81 -3.93
N MET A 234 -0.53 -7.51 -2.84
CA MET A 234 -1.62 -8.46 -2.74
C MET A 234 -2.41 -8.23 -1.45
N THR A 235 -3.69 -7.88 -1.55
CA THR A 235 -4.56 -7.71 -0.38
C THR A 235 -5.33 -8.99 -0.11
N LEU A 236 -5.09 -9.59 1.06
CA LEU A 236 -5.45 -10.98 1.35
C LEU A 236 -6.95 -11.19 1.58
N ASP A 237 -7.67 -10.17 2.02
CA ASP A 237 -9.14 -10.13 2.01
C ASP A 237 -9.64 -9.21 0.89
N PRO A 238 -10.20 -9.73 -0.22
CA PRO A 238 -10.82 -8.88 -1.24
C PRO A 238 -11.97 -8.02 -0.70
N GLY A 239 -12.68 -8.49 0.34
CA GLY A 239 -13.86 -7.85 0.88
C GLY A 239 -13.58 -6.50 1.53
N ILE A 240 -12.38 -6.30 2.09
CA ILE A 240 -11.99 -5.04 2.74
C ILE A 240 -11.70 -3.92 1.73
N VAL A 241 -11.37 -4.25 0.48
CA VAL A 241 -11.03 -3.25 -0.55
C VAL A 241 -12.29 -2.58 -1.06
N SER A 242 -12.44 -1.29 -0.79
CA SER A 242 -13.55 -0.50 -1.30
C SER A 242 -13.32 -0.05 -2.73
N GLU A 243 -12.11 0.43 -3.02
CA GLU A 243 -11.73 0.89 -4.35
C GLU A 243 -10.27 0.55 -4.63
N ALA A 244 -9.92 0.32 -5.89
CA ALA A 244 -8.54 0.16 -6.32
C ALA A 244 -8.41 0.61 -7.77
N TRP A 245 -7.40 1.42 -8.08
CA TRP A 245 -7.21 1.87 -9.45
C TRP A 245 -5.75 2.02 -9.83
N CYS A 246 -5.50 1.88 -11.12
CA CYS A 246 -4.21 2.16 -11.73
C CYS A 246 -4.41 3.30 -12.72
N HIS A 247 -3.71 4.43 -12.55
CA HIS A 247 -3.81 5.55 -13.49
C HIS A 247 -2.46 6.17 -13.82
N GLN A 248 -2.41 7.00 -14.86
CA GLN A 248 -1.21 7.68 -15.31
C GLN A 248 -1.28 9.17 -14.97
N ARG A 249 -0.28 9.68 -14.25
CA ARG A 249 -0.08 11.11 -14.00
C ARG A 249 1.41 11.42 -13.86
N GLY A 250 2.14 11.48 -14.97
CA GLY A 250 3.61 11.56 -15.01
C GLY A 250 4.36 10.31 -14.51
N TYR A 251 3.71 9.47 -13.71
CA TYR A 251 4.11 8.13 -13.32
C TYR A 251 2.84 7.26 -13.20
N VAL A 252 3.01 5.94 -13.08
CA VAL A 252 1.88 5.04 -12.87
C VAL A 252 1.52 5.02 -11.39
N CYS A 253 0.36 5.56 -11.06
CA CYS A 253 -0.21 5.54 -9.73
C CYS A 253 -0.89 4.19 -9.47
N PHE A 254 -0.52 3.55 -8.38
CA PHE A 254 -1.23 2.40 -7.81
C PHE A 254 -1.87 2.83 -6.49
N ILE A 255 -3.17 3.12 -6.49
CA ILE A 255 -3.89 3.49 -5.25
C ILE A 255 -4.91 2.40 -4.91
N GLN A 256 -4.99 2.05 -3.63
CA GLN A 256 -6.01 1.19 -3.03
C GLN A 256 -6.67 1.94 -1.88
N GLU A 257 -7.95 1.69 -1.70
CA GLU A 257 -8.72 2.13 -0.55
C GLU A 257 -9.26 0.89 0.16
N ILE A 258 -8.97 0.77 1.45
CA ILE A 258 -9.49 -0.29 2.33
C ILE A 258 -10.47 0.29 3.34
N GLY A 259 -11.45 -0.51 3.77
CA GLY A 259 -12.54 -0.07 4.64
C GLY A 259 -13.77 0.31 3.83
N GLN A 260 -14.21 1.56 3.93
CA GLN A 260 -15.54 2.05 3.57
C GLN A 260 -16.64 1.24 4.28
N LEU A 261 -16.41 0.95 5.55
CA LEU A 261 -17.32 0.25 6.44
C LEU A 261 -17.83 1.22 7.52
N PRO A 262 -19.07 1.04 8.01
CA PRO A 262 -19.53 1.75 9.19
C PRO A 262 -18.63 1.41 10.38
N ILE A 263 -18.11 2.42 11.04
CA ILE A 263 -17.27 2.28 12.22
C ILE A 263 -17.79 3.19 13.33
N GLN A 264 -17.78 2.69 14.56
CA GLN A 264 -18.04 3.49 15.75
C GLN A 264 -16.74 4.00 16.36
N SER A 265 -16.82 5.12 17.08
CA SER A 265 -15.70 5.62 17.89
C SER A 265 -15.13 4.51 18.80
N GLY A 266 -13.81 4.33 18.75
CA GLY A 266 -13.06 3.31 19.47
C GLY A 266 -12.92 1.96 18.74
N GLN A 267 -13.65 1.73 17.64
CA GLN A 267 -13.51 0.50 16.85
C GLN A 267 -12.33 0.57 15.89
N SER A 268 -11.96 -0.59 15.34
CA SER A 268 -10.89 -0.72 14.36
C SER A 268 -11.30 -1.54 13.13
N PHE A 269 -10.63 -1.31 12.01
CA PHE A 269 -10.54 -2.24 10.88
C PHE A 269 -9.07 -2.41 10.47
N SER A 270 -8.76 -3.48 9.76
CA SER A 270 -7.41 -3.73 9.22
C SER A 270 -7.46 -4.47 7.89
N ALA A 271 -6.35 -4.42 7.15
CA ALA A 271 -6.09 -5.27 6.02
C ALA A 271 -4.67 -5.84 6.11
N ALA A 272 -4.49 -7.07 5.66
CA ALA A 272 -3.18 -7.70 5.52
C ALA A 272 -2.78 -7.82 4.05
N HIS A 273 -1.49 -7.64 3.80
CA HIS A 273 -0.92 -7.57 2.47
C HIS A 273 0.31 -8.47 2.33
N ILE A 274 0.58 -8.93 1.11
CA ILE A 274 1.86 -9.51 0.70
C ILE A 274 2.44 -8.62 -0.39
N ILE A 275 3.70 -8.21 -0.23
CA ILE A 275 4.40 -7.36 -1.20
C ILE A 275 5.76 -7.97 -1.51
N GLY A 276 6.07 -8.19 -2.79
CA GLY A 276 7.37 -8.72 -3.16
C GLY A 276 7.52 -9.18 -4.61
N TYR A 277 8.60 -9.92 -4.84
CA TYR A 277 8.98 -10.40 -6.17
C TYR A 277 8.58 -11.84 -6.45
N PHE A 278 8.01 -12.05 -7.64
CA PHE A 278 7.50 -13.34 -8.12
C PHE A 278 7.99 -13.59 -9.55
N ASN A 279 8.14 -14.86 -9.92
CA ASN A 279 8.54 -15.25 -11.26
C ASN A 279 7.34 -15.31 -12.21
N SER A 280 6.11 -15.54 -11.71
CA SER A 280 4.90 -15.61 -12.54
C SER A 280 3.64 -15.22 -11.77
N ILE A 281 2.52 -15.05 -12.49
CA ILE A 281 1.22 -14.79 -11.87
C ILE A 281 0.73 -16.02 -11.10
N GLU A 282 0.97 -17.23 -11.62
CA GLU A 282 0.58 -18.48 -10.97
C GLU A 282 1.28 -18.67 -9.61
N GLU A 283 2.54 -18.21 -9.49
CA GLU A 283 3.26 -18.16 -8.21
C GLU A 283 2.59 -17.19 -7.24
N MET A 284 2.18 -16.00 -7.71
CA MET A 284 1.44 -15.03 -6.89
C MET A 284 0.11 -15.61 -6.41
N GLU A 285 -0.68 -16.21 -7.31
CA GLU A 285 -1.97 -16.81 -6.97
C GLU A 285 -1.81 -17.94 -5.95
N THR A 286 -0.78 -18.77 -6.11
CA THR A 286 -0.46 -19.84 -5.15
C THR A 286 -0.12 -19.28 -3.77
N VAL A 287 0.68 -18.22 -3.69
CA VAL A 287 1.04 -17.58 -2.42
C VAL A 287 -0.16 -16.86 -1.81
N TYR A 288 -0.94 -16.15 -2.63
CA TYR A 288 -2.17 -15.49 -2.23
C TYR A 288 -3.16 -16.46 -1.58
N ASP A 289 -3.45 -17.57 -2.26
CA ASP A 289 -4.49 -18.51 -1.85
C ASP A 289 -4.17 -19.23 -0.54
N ARG A 290 -2.90 -19.37 -0.17
CA ARG A 290 -2.48 -19.90 1.14
C ARG A 290 -2.88 -19.01 2.31
N HIS A 291 -3.07 -17.72 2.05
CA HIS A 291 -3.31 -16.69 3.06
C HIS A 291 -4.61 -15.92 2.86
N LYS A 292 -5.43 -16.36 1.89
CA LYS A 292 -6.68 -15.70 1.53
C LYS A 292 -7.64 -15.61 2.72
N GLY A 293 -8.21 -14.43 2.90
CA GLY A 293 -9.12 -14.09 3.98
C GLY A 293 -8.43 -13.56 5.25
N CYS A 294 -7.10 -13.60 5.34
CA CYS A 294 -6.39 -12.96 6.43
C CYS A 294 -6.50 -11.42 6.33
N SER A 295 -6.68 -10.77 7.46
CA SER A 295 -6.88 -9.32 7.58
C SER A 295 -5.98 -8.65 8.61
N ALA A 296 -5.21 -9.43 9.37
CA ALA A 296 -4.28 -8.92 10.37
C ALA A 296 -2.98 -9.74 10.46
N VAL A 297 -1.96 -9.13 11.07
CA VAL A 297 -0.74 -9.77 11.52
C VAL A 297 -0.76 -9.79 13.04
N GLU A 298 -0.79 -10.98 13.65
CA GLU A 298 -0.47 -11.13 15.06
C GLU A 298 1.05 -11.24 15.22
N LEU A 299 1.64 -10.37 16.03
CA LEU A 299 3.08 -10.29 16.24
C LEU A 299 3.40 -10.37 17.74
N THR A 300 4.38 -11.21 18.07
CA THR A 300 5.01 -11.32 19.39
C THR A 300 6.52 -11.21 19.25
N ASP A 301 7.24 -11.19 20.37
CA ASP A 301 8.71 -11.12 20.37
C ASP A 301 9.38 -12.27 19.60
N ASN A 302 8.74 -13.45 19.55
CA ASN A 302 9.35 -14.67 19.01
C ASN A 302 8.55 -15.32 17.87
N SER A 303 7.38 -14.79 17.52
CA SER A 303 6.53 -15.38 16.48
C SER A 303 5.62 -14.35 15.84
N TRP A 304 5.19 -14.67 14.63
CA TRP A 304 4.16 -13.92 13.93
C TRP A 304 3.24 -14.89 13.17
N LYS A 305 2.02 -14.46 12.87
CA LYS A 305 1.12 -15.17 11.95
C LYS A 305 0.15 -14.20 11.31
N LEU A 306 -0.34 -14.58 10.14
CA LEU A 306 -1.50 -13.94 9.53
C LEU A 306 -2.80 -14.51 10.12
N THR A 307 -3.81 -13.67 10.29
CA THR A 307 -5.14 -14.03 10.82
C THR A 307 -6.26 -13.33 10.11
#